data_AF-A0A162D478-F1
#
_entry.id   AF-A0A162D478-F1
#
_cell.length_a   1.000
_cell.length_b   1.000
_cell.length_c   1.000
_cell.angle_alpha   90.00
_cell.angle_beta   90.00
_cell.angle_gamma   90.00
#
_symmetry.space_group_name_H-M   'P 1'
#
loop_
_entity.id
_entity.type
_entity.pdbx_description
1 polymer ?
#
loop_
_entity_poly.entity_id
_entity_poly.type
_entity_poly.pdbx_seq_one_letter_code
_entity_poly.pdbx_strand_id
1 'polypeptide(L)'
;LADLPVGENLQDHPETVGLVFRIDEPFGMLETRFYNLATLLNYTINSAGPMSMLGGCEGLAWFKTKYASQDDDDWPDAGMTLLAGSAASDSGDVLRENYGFRDDIWNEYFAPIVNTDTLQLAPWLL
;
A
#
# COMPACT_ATOMS: atom_id res chain seq x y z
N LEU A 1 9.77 -23.38 -33.88
CA LEU A 1 9.85 -23.03 -32.44
C LEU A 1 11.32 -23.00 -32.08
N ALA A 2 11.80 -21.92 -31.49
CA ALA A 2 13.19 -21.76 -31.06
C ALA A 2 13.25 -21.80 -29.53
N ASP A 3 14.29 -22.43 -29.00
CA ASP A 3 14.56 -22.49 -27.56
C ASP A 3 15.31 -21.21 -27.16
N LEU A 4 14.61 -20.30 -26.51
CA LEU A 4 15.14 -19.02 -26.03
C LEU A 4 14.95 -18.96 -24.51
N PRO A 5 15.84 -18.28 -23.77
CA PRO A 5 15.76 -18.14 -22.31
C PRO A 5 14.65 -17.16 -21.90
N VAL A 6 13.41 -17.48 -22.25
CA VAL A 6 12.23 -16.66 -21.94
C VAL A 6 11.89 -16.81 -20.46
N GLY A 7 11.78 -15.70 -19.73
CA GLY A 7 11.44 -15.67 -18.31
C GLY A 7 12.62 -15.42 -17.38
N GLU A 8 13.85 -15.38 -17.90
CA GLU A 8 15.03 -14.99 -17.13
C GLU A 8 15.04 -13.47 -16.82
N ASN A 9 15.71 -13.09 -15.72
CA ASN A 9 15.88 -11.70 -15.29
C ASN A 9 14.59 -10.94 -14.92
N LEU A 10 13.63 -11.63 -14.29
CA LEU A 10 12.48 -10.96 -13.66
C LEU A 10 12.97 -10.01 -12.56
N GLN A 11 12.56 -8.75 -12.64
CA GLN A 11 12.81 -7.73 -11.63
C GLN A 11 11.48 -7.24 -11.08
N ASP A 12 11.47 -6.97 -9.79
CA ASP A 12 10.35 -6.38 -9.07
C ASP A 12 10.92 -5.47 -7.99
N HIS A 13 10.12 -4.52 -7.50
CA HIS A 13 10.53 -3.63 -6.43
C HIS A 13 10.18 -4.27 -5.09
N PRO A 14 11.17 -4.61 -4.24
CA PRO A 14 10.87 -5.05 -2.89
C PRO A 14 10.35 -3.85 -2.08
N GLU A 15 9.16 -4.01 -1.52
CA GLU A 15 8.51 -3.02 -0.66
C GLU A 15 8.42 -3.55 0.78
N THR A 16 8.51 -2.64 1.76
CA THR A 16 8.16 -2.95 3.15
C THR A 16 6.94 -2.13 3.57
N VAL A 17 6.05 -2.80 4.28
CA VAL A 17 4.83 -2.22 4.86
C VAL A 17 4.86 -2.34 6.38
N GLY A 18 4.01 -1.57 7.08
CA GLY A 18 3.94 -1.59 8.54
C GLY A 18 4.45 -0.33 9.25
N LEU A 19 4.90 0.70 8.54
CA LEU A 19 5.07 2.03 9.14
C LEU A 19 3.71 2.75 9.15
N VAL A 20 2.90 2.42 10.15
CA VAL A 20 1.50 2.84 10.27
C VAL A 20 1.34 3.94 11.31
N PHE A 21 0.57 4.97 10.96
CA PHE A 21 0.17 6.06 11.83
C PHE A 21 -1.34 6.06 11.99
N ARG A 22 -1.84 6.10 13.22
CA ARG A 22 -3.26 6.40 13.48
C ARG A 22 -3.51 7.88 13.27
N ILE A 23 -4.65 8.20 12.70
CA ILE A 23 -5.12 9.58 12.55
C ILE A 23 -6.47 9.72 13.24
N ASP A 24 -6.72 10.90 13.80
CA ASP A 24 -8.01 11.20 14.46
C ASP A 24 -9.10 11.56 13.45
N GLU A 25 -8.70 11.99 12.26
CA GLU A 25 -9.61 12.39 11.20
C GLU A 25 -10.18 11.17 10.44
N PRO A 26 -11.48 11.19 10.07
CA PRO A 26 -12.15 10.04 9.47
C PRO A 26 -11.90 9.93 7.95
N PHE A 27 -10.64 10.11 7.53
CA PHE A 27 -10.23 10.12 6.11
C PHE A 27 -9.50 8.85 5.68
N GLY A 28 -9.18 7.96 6.61
CA GLY A 28 -8.55 6.69 6.31
C GLY A 28 -9.46 5.77 5.49
N MET A 29 -8.81 4.91 4.72
CA MET A 29 -9.45 3.80 4.04
C MET A 29 -9.86 2.77 5.09
N LEU A 30 -11.15 2.46 5.13
CA LEU A 30 -11.72 1.35 5.89
C LEU A 30 -12.65 0.59 4.96
N GLU A 31 -12.54 -0.73 4.93
CA GLU A 31 -13.31 -1.60 4.03
C GLU A 31 -14.81 -1.27 4.02
N THR A 32 -15.41 -1.04 5.19
CA THR A 32 -16.84 -0.73 5.36
C THR A 32 -17.29 0.56 4.65
N ARG A 33 -16.39 1.52 4.42
CA ARG A 33 -16.68 2.77 3.67
C ARG A 33 -16.64 2.55 2.15
N PHE A 34 -15.99 1.49 1.70
CA PHE A 34 -15.76 1.19 0.29
C PHE A 34 -16.72 0.12 -0.23
N TYR A 35 -16.87 -0.98 0.51
CA TYR A 35 -17.68 -2.13 0.12
C TYR A 35 -19.10 -2.03 0.68
N ASN A 36 -19.85 -1.04 0.22
CA ASN A 36 -21.27 -0.93 0.51
C ASN A 36 -22.08 -0.49 -0.72
N LEU A 37 -23.38 -0.78 -0.70
CA LEU A 37 -24.26 -0.55 -1.85
C LEU A 37 -24.34 0.93 -2.26
N ALA A 38 -24.31 1.85 -1.30
CA ALA A 38 -24.38 3.28 -1.58
C ALA A 38 -23.12 3.76 -2.33
N THR A 39 -21.94 3.35 -1.85
CA THR A 39 -20.67 3.62 -2.52
C THR A 39 -20.65 3.01 -3.93
N LEU A 40 -21.10 1.76 -4.08
CA LEU A 40 -21.18 1.08 -5.37
C LEU A 40 -22.04 1.85 -6.37
N LEU A 41 -23.28 2.19 -6.00
CA LEU A 41 -24.19 2.93 -6.85
C LEU A 41 -23.67 4.33 -7.19
N ASN A 42 -23.07 5.03 -6.23
CA ASN A 42 -22.51 6.36 -6.46
C ASN A 42 -21.37 6.32 -7.48
N TYR A 43 -20.49 5.33 -7.39
CA TYR A 43 -19.45 5.14 -8.39
C TYR A 43 -20.02 4.79 -9.77
N THR A 44 -20.97 3.86 -9.85
CA THR A 44 -21.55 3.44 -11.14
C THR A 44 -22.34 4.54 -11.84
N ILE A 45 -23.10 5.34 -11.09
CA ILE A 45 -24.00 6.34 -11.66
C ILE A 45 -23.30 7.69 -11.85
N ASN A 46 -22.48 8.10 -10.87
CA ASN A 46 -21.89 9.45 -10.85
C ASN A 46 -20.39 9.46 -11.12
N SER A 47 -19.75 8.29 -11.30
CA SER A 47 -18.29 8.17 -11.41
C SER A 47 -17.56 8.84 -10.23
N ALA A 48 -18.15 8.75 -9.04
CA ALA A 48 -17.71 9.49 -7.87
C ALA A 48 -17.74 8.64 -6.58
N GLY A 49 -17.07 9.13 -5.55
CA GLY A 49 -16.99 8.49 -4.24
C GLY A 49 -15.73 7.65 -4.04
N PRO A 50 -15.61 6.95 -2.91
CA PRO A 50 -14.34 6.34 -2.50
C PRO A 50 -13.79 5.31 -3.50
N MET A 51 -14.64 4.58 -4.22
CA MET A 51 -14.18 3.63 -5.25
C MET A 51 -13.54 4.28 -6.50
N SER A 52 -13.63 5.61 -6.68
CA SER A 52 -12.87 6.31 -7.71
C SER A 52 -11.44 6.67 -7.28
N MET A 53 -11.02 6.30 -6.06
CA MET A 53 -9.66 6.56 -5.58
C MET A 53 -8.62 5.67 -6.27
N LEU A 54 -7.34 6.08 -6.19
CA LEU A 54 -6.21 5.40 -6.82
C LEU A 54 -5.68 4.22 -5.98
N GLY A 55 -6.58 3.33 -5.56
CA GLY A 55 -6.21 2.12 -4.82
C GLY A 55 -5.53 2.38 -3.46
N GLY A 56 -5.78 3.54 -2.86
CA GLY A 56 -5.16 3.94 -1.60
C GLY A 56 -3.86 4.72 -1.74
N CYS A 57 -3.29 4.88 -2.94
CA CYS A 57 -2.08 5.67 -3.16
C CYS A 57 -2.42 7.16 -3.18
N GLU A 58 -1.99 7.89 -2.15
CA GLU A 58 -2.25 9.33 -1.99
C GLU A 58 -1.02 10.19 -2.32
N GLY A 59 0.16 9.58 -2.40
CA GLY A 59 1.39 10.29 -2.71
C GLY A 59 2.57 9.36 -2.95
N LEU A 60 3.54 9.87 -3.71
CA LEU A 60 4.79 9.19 -4.01
C LEU A 60 5.96 10.14 -3.76
N ALA A 61 7.04 9.58 -3.23
CA ALA A 61 8.31 10.26 -3.09
C ALA A 61 9.41 9.37 -3.66
N TRP A 62 10.43 10.01 -4.23
CA TRP A 62 11.66 9.36 -4.69
C TRP A 62 12.84 10.04 -4.02
N PHE A 63 13.80 9.25 -3.55
CA PHE A 63 14.94 9.77 -2.82
C PHE A 63 16.15 8.86 -2.96
N LYS A 64 17.32 9.42 -2.64
CA LYS A 64 18.57 8.67 -2.56
C LYS A 64 18.82 8.19 -1.15
N THR A 65 19.06 6.90 -1.00
CA THR A 65 19.62 6.35 0.22
C THR A 65 21.11 6.68 0.29
N LYS A 66 21.71 6.47 1.47
CA LYS A 66 23.17 6.58 1.65
C LYS A 66 23.96 5.52 0.86
N TYR A 67 23.29 4.55 0.23
CA TYR A 67 23.88 3.47 -0.55
C TYR A 67 23.76 3.70 -2.07
N ALA A 68 23.04 4.76 -2.48
CA ALA A 68 22.92 5.14 -3.88
C ALA A 68 24.30 5.37 -4.50
N SER A 69 24.44 5.05 -5.79
CA SER A 69 25.62 5.39 -6.55
C SER A 69 25.87 6.91 -6.50
N GLN A 70 27.11 7.31 -6.25
CA GLN A 70 27.51 8.73 -6.33
C GLN A 70 27.87 9.15 -7.76
N ASP A 71 27.99 8.18 -8.68
CA ASP A 71 28.41 8.44 -10.06
C ASP A 71 27.26 8.94 -10.96
N ASP A 72 26.02 8.79 -10.50
CA ASP A 72 24.82 9.21 -11.23
C ASP A 72 23.91 10.04 -10.32
N ASP A 73 23.90 11.35 -10.57
CA ASP A 73 23.16 12.27 -9.71
C ASP A 73 21.65 12.32 -9.99
N ASP A 74 21.20 11.80 -11.13
CA ASP A 74 19.85 12.01 -11.66
C ASP A 74 18.84 10.93 -11.21
N TRP A 75 19.31 9.75 -10.78
CA TRP A 75 18.42 8.63 -10.46
C TRP A 75 18.34 8.30 -8.95
N PRO A 76 17.13 8.19 -8.38
CA PRO A 76 16.94 7.66 -7.04
C PRO A 76 17.17 6.13 -7.03
N ASP A 77 17.55 5.59 -5.86
CA ASP A 77 17.65 4.14 -5.59
C ASP A 77 16.51 3.64 -4.69
N ALA A 78 15.64 4.53 -4.21
CA ALA A 78 14.48 4.18 -3.40
C ALA A 78 13.29 5.13 -3.65
N GLY A 79 12.11 4.62 -3.31
CA GLY A 79 10.87 5.37 -3.28
C GLY A 79 10.07 5.12 -2.01
N MET A 80 9.02 5.90 -1.81
CA MET A 80 8.06 5.72 -0.73
C MET A 80 6.66 6.09 -1.17
N THR A 81 5.71 5.23 -0.85
CA THR A 81 4.29 5.40 -1.12
C THR A 81 3.59 5.84 0.14
N LEU A 82 2.80 6.91 0.06
CA LEU A 82 1.82 7.28 1.08
C LEU A 82 0.51 6.58 0.76
N LEU A 83 0.08 5.71 1.67
CA LEU A 83 -1.15 4.95 1.57
C LEU A 83 -2.20 5.48 2.54
N ALA A 84 -3.44 5.62 2.05
CA ALA A 84 -4.62 6.06 2.79
C ALA A 84 -5.08 5.07 3.88
N GLY A 85 -4.38 3.95 4.08
CA GLY A 85 -4.76 2.89 4.99
C GLY A 85 -3.60 1.95 5.27
N SER A 86 -3.91 0.86 5.97
CA SER A 86 -2.94 -0.19 6.32
C SER A 86 -3.61 -1.56 6.24
N ALA A 87 -2.88 -2.64 6.55
CA ALA A 87 -3.50 -3.97 6.66
C ALA A 87 -4.54 -4.09 7.80
N ALA A 88 -4.64 -3.10 8.69
CA ALA A 88 -5.74 -3.04 9.66
C ALA A 88 -7.05 -2.50 9.04
N SER A 89 -6.97 -1.86 7.87
CA SER A 89 -8.10 -1.20 7.19
C SER A 89 -9.15 -2.18 6.65
N ASP A 90 -8.74 -3.40 6.30
CA ASP A 90 -9.60 -4.50 5.86
C ASP A 90 -9.73 -5.59 6.94
N SER A 91 -9.42 -5.25 8.20
CA SER A 91 -9.41 -6.19 9.32
C SER A 91 -8.53 -7.43 9.11
N GLY A 92 -7.61 -7.40 8.15
CA GLY A 92 -6.74 -8.50 7.79
C GLY A 92 -7.40 -9.59 6.96
N ASP A 93 -8.52 -9.28 6.29
CA ASP A 93 -9.25 -10.22 5.43
C ASP A 93 -8.42 -10.64 4.21
N VAL A 94 -7.80 -9.67 3.53
CA VAL A 94 -7.01 -9.91 2.31
C VAL A 94 -5.56 -9.46 2.48
N LEU A 95 -5.34 -8.27 3.06
CA LEU A 95 -4.01 -7.66 3.14
C LEU A 95 -3.07 -8.42 4.06
N ARG A 96 -3.56 -9.05 5.14
CA ARG A 96 -2.72 -9.86 6.03
C ARG A 96 -2.07 -11.03 5.29
N GLU A 97 -2.85 -11.74 4.48
CA GLU A 97 -2.38 -12.87 3.69
C GLU A 97 -1.47 -12.40 2.56
N ASN A 98 -1.86 -11.35 1.82
CA ASN A 98 -1.06 -10.81 0.72
C ASN A 98 0.32 -10.33 1.16
N TYR A 99 0.42 -9.68 2.32
CA TYR A 99 1.71 -9.27 2.88
C TYR A 99 2.46 -10.41 3.60
N GLY A 100 1.82 -11.57 3.82
CA GLY A 100 2.42 -12.70 4.51
C GLY A 100 2.74 -12.41 5.97
N PHE A 101 1.93 -11.61 6.67
CA PHE A 101 2.18 -11.31 8.07
C PHE A 101 2.05 -12.54 8.96
N ARG A 102 3.07 -12.76 9.79
CA ARG A 102 3.02 -13.75 10.86
C ARG A 102 1.93 -13.40 11.88
N ASP A 103 1.42 -14.43 12.55
CA ASP A 103 0.36 -14.27 13.55
C ASP A 103 0.74 -13.38 14.72
N ASP A 104 1.99 -13.43 15.19
CA ASP A 104 2.48 -12.59 16.28
C ASP A 104 2.49 -11.10 15.87
N ILE A 105 2.99 -10.79 14.67
CA ILE A 105 2.96 -9.42 14.13
C ILE A 105 1.52 -8.93 13.97
N TRP A 106 0.63 -9.76 13.40
CA TRP A 106 -0.76 -9.39 13.25
C TRP A 106 -1.42 -9.09 14.60
N ASN A 107 -1.32 -10.01 15.55
CA ASN A 107 -2.02 -9.92 16.83
C ASN A 107 -1.49 -8.80 17.73
N GLU A 108 -0.18 -8.53 17.70
CA GLU A 108 0.44 -7.50 18.55
C GLU A 108 0.41 -6.10 17.94
N TYR A 109 0.53 -5.98 16.61
CA TYR A 109 0.68 -4.69 15.94
C TYR A 109 -0.60 -4.20 15.24
N PHE A 110 -1.23 -5.03 14.40
CA PHE A 110 -2.36 -4.61 13.55
C PHE A 110 -3.72 -4.82 14.20
N ALA A 111 -3.95 -5.96 14.86
CA ALA A 111 -5.23 -6.29 15.48
C ALA A 111 -5.73 -5.21 16.46
N PRO A 112 -4.88 -4.57 17.30
CA PRO A 112 -5.33 -3.51 18.21
C PRO A 112 -5.79 -2.21 17.53
N ILE A 113 -5.48 -2.02 16.25
CA ILE A 113 -5.80 -0.81 15.48
C ILE A 113 -6.79 -1.06 14.33
N VAL A 114 -7.37 -2.27 14.26
CA VAL A 114 -8.48 -2.57 13.34
C VAL A 114 -9.67 -1.63 13.64
N ASN A 115 -10.38 -1.23 12.58
CA ASN A 115 -11.47 -0.24 12.63
C ASN A 115 -11.06 1.16 13.10
N THR A 116 -9.76 1.49 13.09
CA THR A 116 -9.27 2.86 13.30
C THR A 116 -8.74 3.45 12.02
N ASP A 117 -8.90 4.76 11.84
CA ASP A 117 -8.34 5.47 10.70
C ASP A 117 -6.81 5.49 10.77
N THR A 118 -6.16 5.06 9.68
CA THR A 118 -4.71 4.97 9.59
C THR A 118 -4.18 5.50 8.27
N LEU A 119 -2.91 5.92 8.27
CA LEU A 119 -2.10 6.17 7.10
C LEU A 119 -0.84 5.31 7.20
N GLN A 120 -0.30 4.91 6.05
CA GLN A 120 0.93 4.12 6.01
C GLN A 120 1.94 4.74 5.06
N LEU A 121 3.20 4.73 5.47
CA LEU A 121 4.33 4.98 4.57
C LEU A 121 4.96 3.64 4.21
N ALA A 122 5.06 3.35 2.91
CA ALA A 122 5.59 2.08 2.41
C ALA A 122 6.81 2.36 1.52
N PRO A 123 8.04 2.25 2.07
CA PRO A 123 9.24 2.41 1.29
C PRO A 123 9.54 1.18 0.45
N TRP A 124 10.07 1.40 -0.75
CA TRP A 124 10.43 0.38 -1.73
C TRP A 124 11.75 0.72 -2.41
N LEU A 125 12.45 -0.29 -2.93
CA LEU A 125 13.73 -0.14 -3.62
C LEU A 125 13.58 -0.25 -5.14
N LEU A 126 14.43 0.46 -5.87
CA LEU A 126 14.55 0.45 -7.33
C LEU A 126 15.59 -0.55 -7.83
#